data_AF-A0A8H6FVG2-F1
#
_entry.id   AF-A0A8H6FVG2-F1
#
_cell.length_a   1.000
_cell.length_b   1.000
_cell.length_c   1.000
_cell.angle_alpha   90.00
_cell.angle_beta   90.00
_cell.angle_gamma   90.00
#
_symmetry.space_group_name_H-M   'P 1'
#
loop_
_entity.id
_entity.type
_entity.pdbx_description
1 polymer ?
#
loop_
_entity_poly.entity_id
_entity_poly.type
_entity_poly.pdbx_seq_one_letter_code
_entity_poly.pdbx_strand_id
1 'polypeptide(L)'
;MPDRGTVQTEDSKENQTPGVQYKLYMGAHSGGSKVDVMRYHVTTRYFLAFLIRKPLVGITLYQVLVDLYERLKECLSSSIDCAVALQSYLNMVRLVNVPNEPRAAAGLLPGSEDVRWNNGWREAVGMYEELSHLQESADISLPTTAHLDRAHLELQARIHEAEDHLSTFYFNDAHFPQEDMSPTVRAASVRFRKILRQIYEKEYHTWPIRRGRPGLWLDVILVGRLQEDFNALYEYNVDRKVEWNGDDESDDRKDRALLNSVNALIFGLDGEDVRMLGVLRNLDCRLNASHIPHPYPLLPSLVPAPITAKESVL
;
A
#
# COMPACT_ATOMS: atom_id res chain seq x y z
N MET A 1 63.27 -18.70 43.43
CA MET A 1 62.67 -18.69 44.79
C MET A 1 63.56 -17.88 45.71
N PRO A 2 63.02 -17.16 46.72
CA PRO A 2 61.61 -16.97 47.13
C PRO A 2 61.08 -15.58 46.69
N ASP A 3 59.80 -15.27 46.48
CA ASP A 3 58.47 -15.54 47.10
C ASP A 3 58.00 -14.45 48.09
N ARG A 4 56.94 -13.73 47.67
CA ARG A 4 55.71 -13.31 48.39
C ARG A 4 55.28 -11.86 48.15
N GLY A 5 54.03 -11.72 47.70
CA GLY A 5 53.32 -10.44 47.63
C GLY A 5 52.02 -10.49 46.84
N THR A 6 51.20 -11.52 47.07
CA THR A 6 49.83 -11.66 46.55
C THR A 6 48.95 -10.50 47.04
N VAL A 7 48.27 -9.80 46.14
CA VAL A 7 47.05 -9.06 46.47
C VAL A 7 45.92 -9.68 45.66
N GLN A 8 45.14 -10.51 46.35
CA GLN A 8 43.81 -10.89 45.93
C GLN A 8 42.88 -9.72 46.28
N THR A 9 42.08 -9.27 45.32
CA THR A 9 40.79 -8.65 45.61
C THR A 9 39.72 -9.58 45.06
N GLU A 10 38.98 -10.14 46.01
CA GLU A 10 37.94 -11.13 45.84
C GLU A 10 36.70 -10.60 45.10
N ASP A 11 36.09 -11.52 44.37
CA ASP A 11 34.66 -11.75 44.25
C ASP A 11 33.75 -10.56 43.90
N SER A 12 33.46 -10.46 42.60
CA SER A 12 32.07 -10.32 42.15
C SER A 12 31.73 -11.57 41.34
N LYS A 13 31.35 -12.64 42.06
CA LYS A 13 30.77 -13.86 41.48
C LYS A 13 29.36 -13.53 40.99
N GLU A 14 29.29 -13.02 39.77
CA GLU A 14 28.05 -13.04 39.01
C GLU A 14 27.84 -14.48 38.52
N ASN A 15 26.77 -15.12 38.98
CA ASN A 15 26.37 -16.49 38.66
C ASN A 15 26.21 -16.67 37.14
N GLN A 16 27.30 -17.01 36.44
CA GLN A 16 27.24 -17.53 35.09
C GLN A 16 26.92 -19.02 35.18
N THR A 17 25.67 -19.38 34.89
CA THR A 17 25.32 -20.74 34.45
C THR A 17 26.34 -21.19 33.40
N PRO A 18 26.82 -22.44 33.39
CA PRO A 18 27.82 -22.90 32.42
C PRO A 18 27.20 -22.93 31.02
N GLY A 19 27.21 -21.78 30.35
CA GLY A 19 26.83 -21.63 28.97
C GLY A 19 27.93 -22.23 28.11
N VAL A 20 27.60 -23.21 27.29
CA VAL A 20 28.55 -23.78 26.34
C VAL A 20 28.99 -22.68 25.37
N GLN A 21 30.26 -22.28 25.46
CA GLN A 21 30.83 -21.27 24.56
C GLN A 21 31.34 -21.94 23.28
N TYR A 22 30.63 -21.75 22.18
CA TYR A 22 31.09 -22.17 20.86
C TYR A 22 31.92 -21.04 20.22
N LYS A 23 33.16 -21.34 19.82
CA LYS A 23 34.02 -20.44 19.04
C LYS A 23 33.97 -20.86 17.57
N LEU A 24 33.28 -20.07 16.75
CA LEU A 24 33.21 -20.27 15.31
C LEU A 24 34.26 -19.39 14.63
N TYR A 25 35.13 -19.99 13.82
CA TYR A 25 36.08 -19.26 12.98
C TYR A 25 35.57 -19.24 11.54
N MET A 26 35.30 -18.04 11.02
CA MET A 26 34.91 -17.80 9.63
C MET A 26 36.04 -17.05 8.93
N GLY A 27 36.86 -17.79 8.18
CA GLY A 27 38.03 -17.24 7.47
C GLY A 27 37.68 -16.73 6.08
N ALA A 28 38.22 -15.56 5.71
CA ALA A 28 38.20 -15.09 4.33
C ALA A 28 39.07 -16.00 3.43
N HIS A 29 38.74 -16.08 2.14
CA HIS A 29 39.53 -16.86 1.18
C HIS A 29 41.00 -16.39 1.13
N SER A 30 41.93 -17.35 1.19
CA SER A 30 43.36 -17.09 1.16
C SER A 30 43.80 -16.60 -0.22
N GLY A 31 44.10 -15.29 -0.34
CA GLY A 31 44.60 -14.69 -1.59
C GLY A 31 44.04 -13.30 -1.92
N GLY A 32 43.03 -12.82 -1.18
CA GLY A 32 42.45 -11.49 -1.38
C GLY A 32 43.32 -10.34 -0.85
N SER A 33 43.07 -9.13 -1.34
CA SER A 33 43.67 -7.93 -0.76
C SER A 33 43.19 -7.72 0.68
N LYS A 34 43.90 -6.89 1.47
CA LYS A 34 43.45 -6.53 2.83
C LYS A 34 42.04 -5.93 2.84
N VAL A 35 41.65 -5.24 1.78
CA VAL A 35 40.32 -4.64 1.62
C VAL A 35 39.26 -5.73 1.44
N ASP A 36 39.55 -6.76 0.64
CA ASP A 36 38.62 -7.88 0.41
C ASP A 36 38.39 -8.70 1.67
N VAL A 37 39.45 -8.90 2.47
CA VAL A 37 39.35 -9.58 3.78
C VAL A 37 38.49 -8.76 4.75
N MET A 38 38.69 -7.43 4.81
CA MET A 38 37.82 -6.56 5.62
C MET A 38 36.37 -6.62 5.16
N ARG A 39 36.12 -6.50 3.85
CA ARG A 39 34.76 -6.56 3.28
C ARG A 39 34.11 -7.90 3.58
N TYR A 40 34.84 -9.02 3.46
CA TYR A 40 34.36 -10.35 3.84
C TYR A 40 33.86 -10.38 5.28
N HIS A 41 34.64 -9.90 6.26
CA HIS A 41 34.22 -9.92 7.66
C HIS A 41 33.02 -9.01 7.93
N VAL A 42 32.95 -7.86 7.26
CA VAL A 42 31.81 -6.93 7.37
C VAL A 42 30.54 -7.57 6.81
N THR A 43 30.58 -8.19 5.62
CA THR A 43 29.39 -8.85 5.05
C THR A 43 28.99 -10.10 5.83
N THR A 44 29.96 -10.85 6.41
CA THR A 44 29.65 -11.95 7.34
C THR A 44 28.90 -11.44 8.56
N ARG A 45 29.27 -10.27 9.11
CA ARG A 45 28.54 -9.66 10.23
C ARG A 45 27.11 -9.32 9.83
N TYR A 46 26.88 -8.83 8.61
CA TYR A 46 25.52 -8.56 8.10
C TYR A 46 24.70 -9.84 7.99
N PHE A 47 25.27 -10.91 7.45
CA PHE A 47 24.61 -12.21 7.38
C PHE A 47 24.26 -12.77 8.76
N LEU A 48 25.18 -12.67 9.73
CA LEU A 48 24.89 -13.07 11.11
C LEU A 48 23.76 -12.23 11.70
N ALA A 49 23.81 -10.91 11.55
CA ALA A 49 22.76 -9.99 12.01
C ALA A 49 21.40 -10.33 11.41
N PHE A 50 21.36 -10.71 10.13
CA PHE A 50 20.18 -11.26 9.46
C PHE A 50 19.66 -12.53 10.16
N LEU A 51 20.53 -13.53 10.39
CA LEU A 51 20.14 -14.79 11.05
C LEU A 51 19.60 -14.57 12.47
N ILE A 52 20.22 -13.68 13.24
CA ILE A 52 19.81 -13.39 14.62
C ILE A 52 18.77 -12.27 14.72
N ARG A 53 18.24 -11.80 13.58
CA ARG A 53 17.18 -10.77 13.52
C ARG A 53 17.56 -9.46 14.24
N LYS A 54 18.80 -9.02 14.10
CA LYS A 54 19.31 -7.75 14.66
C LYS A 54 19.47 -6.71 13.56
N PRO A 55 19.34 -5.40 13.86
CA PRO A 55 19.50 -4.34 12.87
C PRO A 55 20.90 -4.31 12.25
N LEU A 56 20.98 -3.86 11.00
CA LEU A 56 22.25 -3.72 10.28
C LEU A 56 22.92 -2.39 10.62
N VAL A 57 24.25 -2.36 10.56
CA VAL A 57 25.06 -1.16 10.81
C VAL A 57 26.08 -1.03 9.70
N GLY A 58 26.04 0.08 8.97
CA GLY A 58 27.04 0.40 7.95
C GLY A 58 27.02 1.88 7.58
N ILE A 59 27.81 2.21 6.56
CA ILE A 59 28.02 3.59 6.12
C ILE A 59 26.80 4.13 5.40
N THR A 60 26.26 3.34 4.47
CA THR A 60 25.00 3.63 3.77
C THR A 60 24.11 2.40 3.80
N LEU A 61 22.79 2.62 3.86
CA LEU A 61 21.81 1.54 3.84
C LEU A 61 21.92 0.72 2.54
N TYR A 62 22.09 1.38 1.40
CA TYR A 62 22.28 0.72 0.11
C TYR A 62 23.44 -0.29 0.13
N GLN A 63 24.64 0.15 0.52
CA GLN A 63 25.82 -0.70 0.50
C GLN A 63 25.64 -1.92 1.39
N VAL A 64 25.05 -1.71 2.56
CA VAL A 64 24.71 -2.78 3.52
C VAL A 64 23.74 -3.80 2.93
N LEU A 65 22.73 -3.34 2.18
CA LEU A 65 21.73 -4.23 1.57
C LEU A 65 22.30 -5.03 0.39
N VAL A 66 23.11 -4.42 -0.47
CA VAL A 66 23.79 -5.11 -1.57
C VAL A 66 24.74 -6.16 -1.02
N ASP A 67 25.58 -5.78 -0.06
CA ASP A 67 26.55 -6.68 0.56
C ASP A 67 25.87 -7.83 1.31
N LEU A 68 24.71 -7.58 1.93
CA LEU A 68 23.90 -8.64 2.55
C LEU A 68 23.28 -9.54 1.47
N TYR A 69 22.70 -8.98 0.40
CA TYR A 69 22.04 -9.74 -0.66
C TYR A 69 23.00 -10.70 -1.36
N GLU A 70 24.20 -10.22 -1.74
CA GLU A 70 25.24 -11.07 -2.32
C GLU A 70 25.67 -12.17 -1.33
N ARG A 71 25.80 -11.83 -0.04
CA ARG A 71 26.14 -12.81 0.98
C ARG A 71 25.06 -13.86 1.21
N LEU A 72 23.78 -13.47 1.08
CA LEU A 72 22.66 -14.42 1.14
C LEU A 72 22.72 -15.42 -0.02
N LYS A 73 23.05 -14.97 -1.24
CA LYS A 73 23.23 -15.87 -2.40
C LYS A 73 24.38 -16.86 -2.19
N GLU A 74 25.47 -16.43 -1.55
CA GLU A 74 26.62 -17.29 -1.26
C GLU A 74 26.33 -18.33 -0.16
N CYS A 75 25.59 -17.93 0.89
CA CYS A 75 25.43 -18.73 2.10
C CYS A 75 24.13 -19.55 2.16
N LEU A 76 23.08 -19.14 1.43
CA LEU A 76 21.80 -19.85 1.40
C LEU A 76 21.76 -20.85 0.25
N SER A 77 20.95 -21.90 0.42
CA SER A 77 20.70 -22.86 -0.66
C SER A 77 19.96 -22.21 -1.82
N SER A 78 20.20 -22.70 -3.04
CA SER A 78 19.53 -22.23 -4.26
C SER A 78 18.00 -22.38 -4.26
N SER A 79 17.44 -23.14 -3.31
CA SER A 79 16.01 -23.26 -3.08
C SER A 79 15.39 -22.06 -2.37
N ILE A 80 16.19 -21.19 -1.73
CA ILE A 80 15.69 -20.03 -0.99
C ILE A 80 15.75 -18.80 -1.90
N ASP A 81 14.60 -18.17 -2.11
CA ASP A 81 14.55 -16.86 -2.75
C ASP A 81 15.16 -15.80 -1.80
N CYS A 82 16.39 -15.41 -2.10
CA CYS A 82 17.14 -14.44 -1.32
C CYS A 82 16.48 -13.05 -1.31
N ALA A 83 15.74 -12.70 -2.36
CA ALA A 83 14.99 -11.46 -2.38
C ALA A 83 13.91 -11.54 -1.31
N VAL A 84 13.03 -12.54 -1.36
CA VAL A 84 11.94 -12.74 -0.38
C VAL A 84 12.45 -12.83 1.06
N ALA A 85 13.60 -13.47 1.27
CA ALA A 85 14.24 -13.53 2.58
C ALA A 85 14.67 -12.14 3.09
N LEU A 86 15.33 -11.35 2.24
CA LEU A 86 15.72 -9.98 2.55
C LEU A 86 14.50 -9.09 2.80
N GLN A 87 13.47 -9.22 1.96
CA GLN A 87 12.17 -8.53 2.10
C GLN A 87 11.55 -8.78 3.48
N SER A 88 11.48 -10.05 3.89
CA SER A 88 10.93 -10.47 5.18
C SER A 88 11.73 -9.93 6.36
N TYR A 89 13.05 -9.91 6.23
CA TYR A 89 13.94 -9.35 7.24
C TYR A 89 13.76 -7.84 7.40
N LEU A 90 13.70 -7.08 6.29
CA LEU A 90 13.50 -5.63 6.35
C LEU A 90 12.16 -5.28 7.00
N ASN A 91 11.11 -6.04 6.67
CA ASN A 91 9.79 -5.89 7.31
C ASN A 91 9.87 -6.09 8.82
N MET A 92 10.60 -7.10 9.27
CA MET A 92 10.79 -7.41 10.69
C MET A 92 11.56 -6.31 11.43
N VAL A 93 12.61 -5.76 10.82
CA VAL A 93 13.41 -4.66 11.40
C VAL A 93 12.72 -3.30 11.23
N ARG A 94 11.55 -3.24 10.56
CA ARG A 94 10.75 -2.04 10.28
C ARG A 94 11.47 -1.01 9.39
N LEU A 95 12.33 -1.48 8.50
CA LEU A 95 13.04 -0.63 7.53
C LEU A 95 12.28 -0.47 6.19
N VAL A 96 11.03 -0.94 6.12
CA VAL A 96 10.24 -1.05 4.87
C VAL A 96 9.18 0.03 4.75
N ASN A 97 8.65 0.49 5.87
CA ASN A 97 7.60 1.48 5.91
C ASN A 97 8.15 2.69 6.65
N VAL A 98 8.79 3.57 5.89
CA VAL A 98 9.45 4.75 6.44
C VAL A 98 8.72 5.99 5.93
N PRO A 99 7.49 6.26 6.43
CA PRO A 99 6.74 7.41 5.99
C PRO A 99 7.53 8.67 6.36
N ASN A 100 7.73 9.55 5.39
CA ASN A 100 8.37 10.84 5.56
C ASN A 100 9.86 10.81 5.99
N GLU A 101 10.59 9.74 5.65
CA GLU A 101 12.05 9.69 5.81
C GLU A 101 12.75 9.59 4.44
N PRO A 102 13.03 10.73 3.77
CA PRO A 102 13.58 10.72 2.42
C PRO A 102 14.97 10.09 2.36
N ARG A 103 15.77 10.17 3.44
CA ARG A 103 17.10 9.51 3.51
C ARG A 103 17.01 8.00 3.49
N ALA A 104 16.04 7.43 4.21
CA ALA A 104 15.81 5.99 4.20
C ALA A 104 15.31 5.52 2.83
N ALA A 105 14.39 6.27 2.21
CA ALA A 105 13.92 6.02 0.85
C ALA A 105 15.06 6.09 -0.18
N ALA A 106 15.95 7.08 -0.09
CA ALA A 106 17.16 7.20 -0.92
C ALA A 106 18.08 5.98 -0.76
N GLY A 107 18.31 5.54 0.48
CA GLY A 107 19.15 4.38 0.76
C GLY A 107 18.56 3.04 0.29
N LEU A 108 17.24 2.96 0.12
CA LEU A 108 16.53 1.78 -0.37
C LEU A 108 16.45 1.72 -1.91
N LEU A 109 16.54 2.87 -2.57
CA LEU A 109 16.36 3.00 -4.01
C LEU A 109 17.33 2.18 -4.86
N PRO A 110 18.65 2.26 -4.66
CA PRO A 110 19.56 1.52 -5.51
C PRO A 110 19.53 0.00 -5.20
N GLY A 111 19.01 -0.41 -4.04
CA GLY A 111 18.65 -1.82 -3.77
C GLY A 111 17.36 -2.27 -4.44
N SER A 112 16.48 -1.34 -4.84
CA SER A 112 15.21 -1.66 -5.50
C SER A 112 15.38 -2.06 -6.97
N GLU A 113 16.46 -1.62 -7.64
CA GLU A 113 16.82 -2.02 -9.00
C GLU A 113 17.15 -3.52 -9.08
N ASP A 114 18.01 -3.99 -8.18
CA ASP A 114 18.49 -5.38 -8.18
C ASP A 114 17.54 -6.35 -7.49
N VAL A 115 16.82 -5.90 -6.47
CA VAL A 115 15.95 -6.75 -5.61
C VAL A 115 14.46 -6.62 -5.98
N ARG A 116 14.11 -5.83 -7.00
CA ARG A 116 12.72 -5.59 -7.47
C ARG A 116 11.76 -5.22 -6.33
N TRP A 117 12.20 -4.30 -5.50
CA TRP A 117 11.49 -3.91 -4.29
C TRP A 117 10.44 -2.83 -4.57
N ASN A 118 9.21 -3.25 -4.90
CA ASN A 118 8.12 -2.36 -5.30
C ASN A 118 7.74 -1.31 -4.24
N ASN A 119 7.82 -1.63 -2.94
CA ASN A 119 7.35 -0.72 -1.89
C ASN A 119 8.30 0.49 -1.69
N GLY A 120 9.61 0.26 -1.70
CA GLY A 120 10.60 1.34 -1.58
C GLY A 120 10.63 2.24 -2.81
N TRP A 121 10.34 1.67 -3.99
CA TRP A 121 10.10 2.46 -5.20
C TRP A 121 8.92 3.43 -5.02
N ARG A 122 7.80 2.97 -4.47
CA ARG A 122 6.60 3.80 -4.26
C ARG A 122 6.86 4.95 -3.28
N GLU A 123 7.50 4.68 -2.16
CA GLU A 123 7.86 5.71 -1.16
C GLU A 123 8.82 6.74 -1.76
N ALA A 124 9.82 6.28 -2.51
CA ALA A 124 10.78 7.18 -3.16
C ALA A 124 10.13 8.08 -4.22
N VAL A 125 9.22 7.56 -5.02
CA VAL A 125 8.46 8.35 -6.00
C VAL A 125 7.61 9.43 -5.30
N GLY A 126 7.01 9.10 -4.15
CA GLY A 126 6.24 10.05 -3.35
C GLY A 126 7.09 11.16 -2.72
N MET A 127 8.35 10.88 -2.39
CA MET A 127 9.29 11.82 -1.75
C MET A 127 10.29 12.45 -2.73
N TYR A 128 10.05 12.35 -4.04
CA TYR A 128 11.02 12.73 -5.07
C TYR A 128 11.58 14.15 -4.92
N GLU A 129 10.71 15.13 -4.62
CA GLU A 129 11.14 16.52 -4.38
C GLU A 129 12.17 16.62 -3.25
N GLU A 130 11.96 15.90 -2.16
CA GLU A 130 12.86 15.88 -1.00
C GLU A 130 14.14 15.08 -1.28
N LEU A 131 14.04 14.00 -2.07
CA LEU A 131 15.17 13.19 -2.51
C LEU A 131 16.17 13.98 -3.34
N SER A 132 15.68 14.86 -4.23
CA SER A 132 16.52 15.67 -5.12
C SER A 132 17.49 16.59 -4.37
N HIS A 133 17.20 16.91 -3.10
CA HIS A 133 18.03 17.74 -2.23
C HIS A 133 19.01 16.96 -1.35
N LEU A 134 18.95 15.63 -1.34
CA LEU A 134 19.79 14.78 -0.50
C LEU A 134 21.09 14.39 -1.21
N GLN A 135 22.19 14.35 -0.45
CA GLN A 135 23.49 13.88 -0.95
C GLN A 135 23.45 12.39 -1.35
N GLU A 136 22.59 11.59 -0.70
CA GLU A 136 22.40 10.16 -0.98
C GLU A 136 21.75 9.90 -2.35
N SER A 137 21.16 10.92 -2.98
CA SER A 137 20.63 10.80 -4.35
C SER A 137 21.70 10.84 -5.43
N ALA A 138 22.92 11.28 -5.11
CA ALA A 138 24.03 11.37 -6.07
C ALA A 138 24.54 10.00 -6.54
N ASP A 139 24.30 8.95 -5.75
CA ASP A 139 24.72 7.58 -6.05
C ASP A 139 23.67 6.80 -6.88
N ILE A 140 22.53 7.42 -7.21
CA ILE A 140 21.47 6.79 -8.01
C ILE A 140 21.87 6.80 -9.49
N SER A 141 21.62 5.69 -10.19
CA SER A 141 21.94 5.58 -11.61
C SER A 141 21.09 6.52 -12.46
N LEU A 142 21.65 7.03 -13.57
CA LEU A 142 20.91 7.91 -14.50
C LEU A 142 19.60 7.25 -15.02
N PRO A 143 19.59 5.94 -15.38
CA PRO A 143 18.35 5.27 -15.78
C PRO A 143 17.29 5.27 -14.69
N THR A 144 17.63 5.00 -13.43
CA THR A 144 16.65 4.93 -12.35
C THR A 144 16.17 6.32 -11.94
N THR A 145 17.02 7.34 -12.01
CA THR A 145 16.60 8.75 -11.91
C THR A 145 15.54 9.09 -12.96
N ALA A 146 15.76 8.73 -14.22
CA ALA A 146 14.78 8.98 -15.28
C ALA A 146 13.45 8.21 -15.08
N HIS A 147 13.51 7.01 -14.49
CA HIS A 147 12.29 6.27 -14.13
C HIS A 147 11.57 6.91 -12.94
N LEU A 148 12.30 7.44 -11.96
CA LEU A 148 11.74 8.19 -10.84
C LEU A 148 11.06 9.47 -11.30
N ASP A 149 11.71 10.25 -12.16
CA ASP A 149 11.13 11.44 -12.80
C ASP A 149 9.80 11.12 -13.46
N ARG A 150 9.78 10.08 -14.31
CA ARG A 150 8.57 9.66 -15.01
C ARG A 150 7.47 9.24 -14.04
N ALA A 151 7.79 8.40 -13.07
CA ALA A 151 6.82 7.89 -12.10
C ALA A 151 6.29 9.00 -11.19
N HIS A 152 7.13 9.97 -10.83
CA HIS A 152 6.74 11.14 -10.04
C HIS A 152 5.79 12.05 -10.83
N LEU A 153 6.10 12.34 -12.10
CA LEU A 153 5.22 13.11 -12.98
C LEU A 153 3.87 12.41 -13.20
N GLU A 154 3.87 11.08 -13.36
CA GLU A 154 2.65 10.30 -13.47
C GLU A 154 1.83 10.33 -12.17
N LEU A 155 2.48 10.24 -11.02
CA LEU A 155 1.82 10.37 -9.72
C LEU A 155 1.20 11.76 -9.55
N GLN A 156 1.94 12.83 -9.86
CA GLN A 156 1.44 14.21 -9.79
C GLN A 156 0.23 14.41 -10.72
N ALA A 157 0.28 13.87 -11.94
CA ALA A 157 -0.85 13.93 -12.87
C ALA A 157 -2.09 13.21 -12.30
N ARG A 158 -1.93 12.02 -11.72
CA ARG A 158 -3.02 11.27 -11.08
C ARG A 158 -3.59 11.99 -9.86
N ILE A 159 -2.74 12.63 -9.05
CA ILE A 159 -3.19 13.42 -7.91
C ILE A 159 -4.00 14.63 -8.39
N HIS A 160 -3.51 15.35 -9.40
CA HIS A 160 -4.21 16.50 -9.96
C HIS A 160 -5.57 16.12 -10.57
N GLU A 161 -5.63 15.00 -11.30
CA GLU A 161 -6.87 14.45 -11.83
C GLU A 161 -7.85 14.08 -10.69
N ALA A 162 -7.36 13.43 -9.63
CA ALA A 162 -8.18 13.12 -8.46
C ALA A 162 -8.69 14.38 -7.75
N GLU A 163 -7.88 15.43 -7.67
CA GLU A 163 -8.26 16.73 -7.12
C GLU A 163 -9.35 17.41 -7.95
N ASP A 164 -9.24 17.40 -9.27
CA ASP A 164 -10.27 17.96 -10.15
C ASP A 164 -11.60 17.20 -10.00
N HIS A 165 -11.54 15.87 -9.96
CA HIS A 165 -12.70 15.02 -9.74
C HIS A 165 -13.35 15.26 -8.37
N LEU A 166 -12.56 15.28 -7.29
CA LEU A 166 -13.08 15.46 -5.94
C LEU A 166 -13.55 16.90 -5.65
N SER A 167 -12.93 17.90 -6.27
CA SER A 167 -13.34 19.30 -6.10
C SER A 167 -14.77 19.53 -6.59
N THR A 168 -15.16 18.84 -7.67
CA THR A 168 -16.47 18.96 -8.30
C THR A 168 -17.42 17.81 -7.96
N PHE A 169 -16.90 16.72 -7.39
CA PHE A 169 -17.51 15.39 -7.31
C PHE A 169 -17.98 14.88 -8.69
N TYR A 170 -17.29 15.28 -9.76
CA TYR A 170 -17.65 14.92 -11.11
C TYR A 170 -16.62 14.00 -11.73
N PHE A 171 -17.07 12.84 -12.17
CA PHE A 171 -16.25 11.84 -12.85
C PHE A 171 -16.79 11.76 -14.29
N ASN A 172 -16.42 12.73 -15.13
CA ASN A 172 -16.92 12.86 -16.51
C ASN A 172 -16.38 11.80 -17.47
N ASP A 173 -15.33 11.12 -17.04
CA ASP A 173 -14.60 10.21 -17.89
C ASP A 173 -15.40 8.95 -18.20
N ALA A 174 -14.87 8.13 -19.11
CA ALA A 174 -15.41 6.86 -19.59
C ALA A 174 -15.74 5.81 -18.48
N HIS A 175 -15.69 6.20 -17.20
CA HIS A 175 -16.13 5.46 -16.02
C HIS A 175 -17.65 5.47 -15.87
N PHE A 176 -18.33 6.55 -16.32
CA PHE A 176 -19.78 6.73 -16.22
C PHE A 176 -20.29 7.53 -17.43
N PRO A 177 -20.54 6.88 -18.59
CA PRO A 177 -21.02 7.57 -19.79
C PRO A 177 -22.38 8.22 -19.52
N GLN A 178 -22.39 9.52 -19.20
CA GLN A 178 -23.60 10.28 -18.88
C GLN A 178 -24.57 10.37 -20.07
N GLU A 179 -24.06 10.11 -21.28
CA GLU A 179 -24.82 10.06 -22.54
C GLU A 179 -25.80 8.89 -22.58
N ASP A 180 -25.45 7.77 -21.94
CA ASP A 180 -26.29 6.55 -21.87
C ASP A 180 -27.34 6.63 -20.75
N MET A 181 -27.30 7.69 -19.94
CA MET A 181 -28.18 7.89 -18.80
C MET A 181 -29.42 8.72 -19.17
N SER A 182 -30.59 8.28 -18.70
CA SER A 182 -31.83 9.05 -18.74
C SER A 182 -31.66 10.46 -18.11
N PRO A 183 -32.34 11.50 -18.65
CA PRO A 183 -32.26 12.86 -18.12
C PRO A 183 -32.63 12.95 -16.64
N THR A 184 -33.53 12.07 -16.18
CA THR A 184 -33.98 12.01 -14.78
C THR A 184 -32.84 11.60 -13.85
N VAL A 185 -32.06 10.59 -14.25
CA VAL A 185 -30.93 10.09 -13.45
C VAL A 185 -29.76 11.07 -13.50
N ARG A 186 -29.52 11.70 -14.65
CA ARG A 186 -28.53 12.79 -14.77
C ARG A 186 -28.87 13.96 -13.84
N ALA A 187 -30.14 14.35 -13.75
CA ALA A 187 -30.57 15.39 -12.81
C ALA A 187 -30.39 14.95 -11.34
N ALA A 188 -30.65 13.67 -11.02
CA ALA A 188 -30.42 13.12 -9.69
C ALA A 188 -28.92 13.12 -9.31
N SER A 189 -28.03 12.74 -10.23
CA SER A 189 -26.58 12.76 -10.01
C SER A 189 -26.05 14.19 -9.78
N VAL A 190 -26.56 15.17 -10.54
CA VAL A 190 -26.24 16.60 -10.31
C VAL A 190 -26.67 17.06 -8.91
N ARG A 191 -27.88 16.68 -8.47
CA ARG A 191 -28.37 17.03 -7.12
C ARG A 191 -27.53 16.39 -6.03
N PHE A 192 -27.19 15.11 -6.17
CA PHE A 192 -26.36 14.39 -5.21
C PHE A 192 -24.96 15.02 -5.07
N ARG A 193 -24.31 15.35 -6.19
CA ARG A 193 -23.01 16.06 -6.19
C ARG A 193 -23.08 17.40 -5.47
N LYS A 194 -24.16 18.15 -5.69
CA LYS A 194 -24.39 19.43 -5.00
C LYS A 194 -24.53 19.23 -3.49
N ILE A 195 -25.23 18.19 -3.04
CA ILE A 195 -25.37 17.85 -1.62
C ILE A 195 -24.01 17.52 -1.01
N LEU A 196 -23.21 16.66 -1.65
CA LEU A 196 -21.85 16.33 -1.17
C LEU A 196 -21.00 17.59 -1.01
N ARG A 197 -20.98 18.46 -2.02
CA ARG A 197 -20.26 19.73 -1.95
C ARG A 197 -20.72 20.59 -0.77
N GLN A 198 -22.03 20.71 -0.56
CA GLN A 198 -22.58 21.50 0.55
C GLN A 198 -22.22 20.92 1.92
N ILE A 199 -22.15 19.59 2.05
CA ILE A 199 -21.73 18.91 3.29
C ILE A 199 -20.28 19.27 3.61
N TYR A 200 -19.36 19.05 2.66
CA TYR A 200 -17.95 19.31 2.87
C TYR A 200 -17.62 20.81 2.93
N GLU A 201 -18.34 21.67 2.21
CA GLU A 201 -18.23 23.13 2.33
C GLU A 201 -18.69 23.61 3.71
N LYS A 202 -19.72 23.00 4.30
CA LYS A 202 -20.18 23.31 5.65
C LYS A 202 -19.16 22.86 6.71
N GLU A 203 -18.56 21.69 6.54
CA GLU A 203 -17.60 21.11 7.47
C GLU A 203 -16.24 21.83 7.43
N TYR A 204 -15.72 22.11 6.24
CA TYR A 204 -14.39 22.71 6.05
C TYR A 204 -14.42 24.21 5.75
N HIS A 205 -15.61 24.83 5.78
CA HIS A 205 -15.89 26.24 5.45
C HIS A 205 -15.61 26.66 4.00
N THR A 206 -14.81 25.91 3.25
CA THR A 206 -14.52 26.13 1.83
C THR A 206 -14.19 24.78 1.20
N TRP A 207 -14.79 24.49 0.04
CA TRP A 207 -14.47 23.30 -0.75
C TRP A 207 -14.11 23.68 -2.19
N PRO A 208 -12.96 23.23 -2.72
CA PRO A 208 -11.89 22.48 -2.05
C PRO A 208 -11.15 23.30 -0.98
N ILE A 209 -10.48 22.61 -0.05
CA ILE A 209 -9.77 23.26 1.07
C ILE A 209 -8.54 24.00 0.53
N ARG A 210 -8.43 25.31 0.73
CA ARG A 210 -7.20 26.03 0.36
C ARG A 210 -6.11 25.80 1.41
N ARG A 211 -5.24 24.81 1.18
CA ARG A 211 -4.05 24.60 2.01
C ARG A 211 -2.86 25.36 1.44
N GLY A 212 -1.94 25.77 2.32
CA GLY A 212 -0.82 26.66 1.99
C GLY A 212 0.26 26.09 1.05
N ARG A 213 0.14 24.84 0.57
CA ARG A 213 0.99 24.33 -0.52
C ARG A 213 0.40 24.80 -1.86
N PRO A 214 1.18 25.48 -2.71
CA PRO A 214 0.69 25.91 -4.01
C PRO A 214 0.37 24.69 -4.89
N GLY A 215 -0.88 24.57 -5.31
CA GLY A 215 -1.30 23.63 -6.36
C GLY A 215 -1.92 22.31 -5.90
N LEU A 216 -1.88 21.97 -4.61
CA LEU A 216 -2.47 20.73 -4.06
C LEU A 216 -3.26 21.01 -2.78
N TRP A 217 -4.50 20.54 -2.74
CA TRP A 217 -5.38 20.62 -1.57
C TRP A 217 -5.68 19.26 -0.94
N LEU A 218 -5.47 18.18 -1.68
CA LEU A 218 -5.68 16.81 -1.21
C LEU A 218 -4.51 16.39 -0.31
N ASP A 219 -4.85 15.78 0.81
CA ASP A 219 -3.91 15.27 1.79
C ASP A 219 -4.36 13.87 2.21
N VAL A 220 -3.42 13.03 2.64
CA VAL A 220 -3.66 11.66 3.11
C VAL A 220 -4.73 11.63 4.19
N ILE A 221 -4.74 12.62 5.10
CA ILE A 221 -5.75 12.71 6.16
C ILE A 221 -7.15 12.95 5.55
N LEU A 222 -7.26 13.84 4.57
CA LEU A 222 -8.53 14.15 3.92
C LEU A 222 -9.02 12.99 3.06
N VAL A 223 -8.12 12.32 2.35
CA VAL A 223 -8.43 11.09 1.59
C VAL A 223 -8.95 10.01 2.53
N GLY A 224 -8.28 9.78 3.66
CA GLY A 224 -8.74 8.83 4.67
C GLY A 224 -10.13 9.17 5.19
N ARG A 225 -10.40 10.45 5.44
CA ARG A 225 -11.72 10.91 5.88
C ARG A 225 -12.81 10.70 4.83
N LEU A 226 -12.55 11.10 3.59
CA LEU A 226 -13.45 10.86 2.47
C LEU A 226 -13.74 9.37 2.32
N GLN A 227 -12.72 8.53 2.43
CA GLN A 227 -12.86 7.08 2.35
C GLN A 227 -13.77 6.54 3.47
N GLU A 228 -13.61 7.00 4.72
CA GLU A 228 -14.50 6.65 5.82
C GLU A 228 -15.96 7.04 5.54
N ASP A 229 -16.18 8.27 5.09
CA ASP A 229 -17.52 8.82 4.83
C ASP A 229 -18.24 8.07 3.68
N PHE A 230 -17.53 7.80 2.58
CA PHE A 230 -18.09 7.03 1.46
C PHE A 230 -18.28 5.55 1.81
N ASN A 231 -17.40 4.97 2.63
CA ASN A 231 -17.60 3.61 3.13
C ASN A 231 -18.84 3.52 4.02
N ALA A 232 -19.07 4.49 4.91
CA ALA A 232 -20.28 4.56 5.72
C ALA A 232 -21.54 4.73 4.86
N LEU A 233 -21.48 5.56 3.81
CA LEU A 233 -22.58 5.72 2.86
C LEU A 233 -22.88 4.39 2.13
N TYR A 234 -21.84 3.67 1.71
CA TYR A 234 -21.99 2.36 1.08
C TYR A 234 -22.62 1.35 2.05
N GLU A 235 -22.10 1.22 3.27
CA GLU A 235 -22.64 0.30 4.29
C GLU A 235 -24.10 0.57 4.64
N TYR A 236 -24.51 1.85 4.63
CA TYR A 236 -25.90 2.23 4.84
C TYR A 236 -26.80 1.83 3.66
N ASN A 237 -26.29 1.95 2.43
CA ASN A 237 -27.08 1.72 1.24
C ASN A 237 -27.00 0.29 0.74
N VAL A 238 -26.00 -0.53 1.06
CA VAL A 238 -25.76 -1.79 0.34
C VAL A 238 -26.83 -2.86 0.57
N ASP A 239 -27.34 -3.47 -0.51
CA ASP A 239 -28.18 -4.66 -0.43
C ASP A 239 -27.32 -5.93 -0.37
N ARG A 240 -27.14 -6.44 0.85
CA ARG A 240 -26.36 -7.67 1.10
C ARG A 240 -27.02 -8.95 0.58
N LYS A 241 -28.26 -8.88 0.09
CA LYS A 241 -28.94 -10.02 -0.55
C LYS A 241 -28.53 -10.19 -2.02
N VAL A 242 -27.81 -9.21 -2.55
CA VAL A 242 -27.36 -9.15 -3.94
C VAL A 242 -25.86 -9.39 -3.93
N GLU A 243 -25.43 -10.51 -4.50
CA GLU A 243 -24.02 -10.95 -4.49
C GLU A 243 -23.48 -11.16 -5.89
N TRP A 244 -22.30 -10.60 -6.20
CA TRP A 244 -21.57 -10.86 -7.44
C TRP A 244 -21.01 -12.29 -7.44
N ASN A 245 -21.49 -13.14 -8.36
CA ASN A 245 -20.91 -14.44 -8.65
C ASN A 245 -19.67 -14.24 -9.53
N GLY A 246 -18.49 -14.51 -8.97
CA GLY A 246 -17.18 -14.31 -9.61
C GLY A 246 -16.83 -15.25 -10.77
N ASP A 247 -17.81 -15.82 -11.49
CA ASP A 247 -17.58 -16.63 -12.69
C ASP A 247 -17.52 -15.72 -13.93
N ASP A 248 -16.47 -14.91 -14.02
CA ASP A 248 -16.16 -14.04 -15.19
C ASP A 248 -15.53 -14.83 -16.35
N GLU A 249 -16.12 -15.97 -16.71
CA GLU A 249 -15.81 -16.61 -18.00
C GLU A 249 -17.07 -16.70 -18.87
N SER A 250 -17.15 -15.74 -19.79
CA SER A 250 -17.86 -15.79 -21.07
C SER A 250 -19.28 -15.18 -21.14
N ASP A 251 -19.32 -14.19 -22.05
CA ASP A 251 -20.42 -13.75 -22.93
C ASP A 251 -21.46 -12.75 -22.39
N ASP A 252 -21.69 -11.70 -23.18
CA ASP A 252 -22.58 -10.52 -22.96
C ASP A 252 -24.09 -10.89 -22.82
N ARG A 253 -24.43 -12.17 -22.64
CA ARG A 253 -25.80 -12.68 -22.48
C ARG A 253 -26.13 -13.19 -21.08
N LYS A 254 -25.21 -13.07 -20.12
CA LYS A 254 -25.36 -13.58 -18.74
C LYS A 254 -25.54 -12.48 -17.68
N ASP A 255 -25.89 -11.26 -18.04
CA ASP A 255 -26.09 -10.14 -17.09
C ASP A 255 -27.08 -10.45 -15.94
N ARG A 256 -27.99 -11.43 -16.14
CA ARG A 256 -28.93 -11.92 -15.11
C ARG A 256 -28.41 -13.06 -14.24
N ALA A 257 -27.33 -13.73 -14.63
CA ALA A 257 -26.77 -14.89 -13.93
C ALA A 257 -25.59 -14.54 -13.02
N LEU A 258 -25.10 -13.30 -13.11
CA LEU A 258 -23.96 -12.80 -12.34
C LEU A 258 -24.31 -12.39 -10.92
N LEU A 259 -25.60 -12.25 -10.57
CA LEU A 259 -26.01 -11.87 -9.23
C LEU A 259 -26.97 -12.88 -8.60
N ASN A 260 -26.55 -13.51 -7.49
CA ASN A 260 -27.46 -14.31 -6.67
C ASN A 260 -28.40 -13.34 -5.95
N SER A 261 -29.68 -13.36 -6.30
CA SER A 261 -30.72 -12.63 -5.55
C SER A 261 -32.02 -13.41 -5.54
N VAL A 262 -32.56 -13.65 -4.33
CA VAL A 262 -33.91 -14.19 -4.13
C VAL A 262 -34.98 -13.24 -4.71
N ASN A 263 -34.62 -11.97 -4.92
CA ASN A 263 -35.48 -10.90 -5.45
C ASN A 263 -35.17 -10.53 -6.91
N ALA A 264 -34.39 -11.33 -7.65
CA ALA A 264 -34.00 -11.05 -9.04
C ALA A 264 -35.17 -10.82 -10.01
N LEU A 265 -36.39 -11.23 -9.66
CA LEU A 265 -37.62 -10.98 -10.43
C LEU A 265 -38.22 -9.58 -10.21
N ILE A 266 -37.92 -8.92 -9.08
CA ILE A 266 -38.37 -7.55 -8.76
C ILE A 266 -37.26 -6.55 -9.09
N PHE A 267 -36.02 -6.99 -9.02
CA PHE A 267 -34.83 -6.20 -9.29
C PHE A 267 -34.52 -6.20 -10.80
N GLY A 268 -34.97 -5.17 -11.52
CA GLY A 268 -34.40 -4.87 -12.84
C GLY A 268 -32.94 -4.47 -12.65
N LEU A 269 -32.02 -5.43 -12.82
CA LEU A 269 -30.57 -5.26 -12.67
C LEU A 269 -30.04 -4.05 -13.46
N ASP A 270 -30.63 -3.84 -14.63
CA ASP A 270 -30.56 -2.60 -15.38
C ASP A 270 -31.98 -2.04 -15.51
N GLY A 271 -32.16 -0.77 -15.13
CA GLY A 271 -33.41 -0.06 -15.41
C GLY A 271 -33.44 0.40 -16.87
N GLU A 272 -34.63 0.72 -17.40
CA GLU A 272 -34.74 1.34 -18.74
C GLU A 272 -33.92 2.65 -18.84
N ASP A 273 -33.71 3.30 -17.70
CA ASP A 273 -33.01 4.57 -17.58
C ASP A 273 -31.47 4.46 -17.49
N VAL A 274 -30.92 3.33 -17.02
CA VAL A 274 -29.48 3.13 -16.73
C VAL A 274 -29.10 1.65 -16.74
N ARG A 275 -28.02 1.31 -17.46
CA ARG A 275 -27.36 0.00 -17.38
C ARG A 275 -26.25 -0.02 -16.32
N MET A 276 -26.65 -0.09 -15.05
CA MET A 276 -25.73 0.08 -13.91
C MET A 276 -24.67 -1.04 -13.88
N LEU A 277 -25.02 -2.27 -14.26
CA LEU A 277 -24.08 -3.39 -14.24
C LEU A 277 -22.92 -3.17 -15.22
N GLY A 278 -23.24 -2.73 -16.44
CA GLY A 278 -22.23 -2.42 -17.46
C GLY A 278 -21.31 -1.28 -17.03
N VAL A 279 -21.85 -0.27 -16.35
CA VAL A 279 -21.07 0.83 -15.82
C VAL A 279 -20.08 0.37 -14.74
N LEU A 280 -20.52 -0.45 -13.79
CA LEU A 280 -19.66 -0.99 -12.73
C LEU A 280 -18.58 -1.93 -13.29
N ARG A 281 -18.94 -2.80 -14.24
CA ARG A 281 -17.96 -3.68 -14.91
C ARG A 281 -16.90 -2.88 -15.65
N ASN A 282 -17.31 -1.87 -16.42
CA ASN A 282 -16.38 -1.00 -17.14
C ASN A 282 -15.47 -0.23 -16.20
N LEU A 283 -15.97 0.20 -15.04
CA LEU A 283 -15.18 0.84 -14.00
C LEU A 283 -14.11 -0.13 -13.46
N ASP A 284 -14.53 -1.31 -13.01
CA ASP A 284 -13.63 -2.30 -12.39
C ASP A 284 -12.56 -2.81 -13.38
N CYS A 285 -12.94 -3.14 -14.62
CA CYS A 285 -12.00 -3.55 -15.65
C CYS A 285 -10.96 -2.46 -15.96
N ARG A 286 -11.36 -1.19 -16.02
CA ARG A 286 -10.44 -0.08 -16.28
C ARG A 286 -9.51 0.20 -15.11
N LEU A 287 -10.00 0.05 -13.88
CA LEU A 287 -9.20 0.18 -12.67
C LEU A 287 -8.35 -1.08 -12.37
N ASN A 288 -8.52 -2.14 -13.17
CA ASN A 288 -7.92 -3.46 -12.92
C ASN A 288 -8.22 -3.95 -11.49
N ALA A 289 -9.44 -3.70 -11.04
CA ALA A 289 -9.93 -4.03 -9.71
C ALA A 289 -10.89 -5.23 -9.78
N SER A 290 -10.95 -6.01 -8.71
CA SER A 290 -11.94 -7.08 -8.56
C SER A 290 -13.32 -6.48 -8.25
N HIS A 291 -14.36 -7.12 -8.76
CA HIS A 291 -15.74 -6.70 -8.50
C HIS A 291 -16.08 -6.73 -7.01
N ILE A 292 -16.83 -5.71 -6.57
CA ILE A 292 -17.35 -5.64 -5.22
C ILE A 292 -18.45 -6.70 -5.06
N PRO A 293 -18.48 -7.45 -3.94
CA PRO A 293 -19.46 -8.51 -3.75
C PRO A 293 -20.90 -8.01 -3.73
N HIS A 294 -21.18 -6.82 -3.17
CA HIS A 294 -22.54 -6.28 -3.05
C HIS A 294 -22.70 -4.91 -3.73
N PRO A 295 -22.77 -4.84 -5.05
CA PRO A 295 -22.65 -3.59 -5.79
C PRO A 295 -23.88 -2.65 -5.73
N TYR A 296 -25.04 -3.15 -5.30
CA TYR A 296 -26.31 -2.43 -5.45
C TYR A 296 -26.85 -1.84 -4.14
N PRO A 297 -27.56 -0.70 -4.22
CA PRO A 297 -28.22 -0.11 -3.07
C PRO A 297 -29.55 -0.80 -2.73
N LEU A 298 -29.97 -0.68 -1.46
CA LEU A 298 -31.23 -1.09 -0.87
C LEU A 298 -32.34 -0.25 -1.47
N LEU A 299 -33.21 -0.89 -2.23
CA LEU A 299 -34.38 -0.23 -2.78
C LEU A 299 -35.53 -0.22 -1.75
N PRO A 300 -36.33 0.85 -1.68
CA PRO A 300 -37.55 0.86 -0.89
C PRO A 300 -38.46 -0.31 -1.28
N SER A 301 -39.05 -0.99 -0.29
CA SER A 301 -40.03 -2.05 -0.55
C SER A 301 -41.23 -1.48 -1.31
N LEU A 302 -41.37 -1.85 -2.59
CA LEU A 302 -42.54 -1.49 -3.40
C LEU A 302 -43.81 -2.20 -2.93
N VAL A 303 -43.68 -3.19 -2.05
CA VAL A 303 -44.80 -3.86 -1.39
C VAL A 303 -45.04 -3.15 -0.05
N PRO A 304 -46.22 -2.56 0.21
CA PRO A 304 -46.59 -2.10 1.54
C PRO A 304 -46.47 -3.29 2.50
N ALA A 305 -45.75 -3.13 3.61
CA ALA A 305 -45.67 -4.17 4.62
C ALA A 305 -47.09 -4.60 5.03
N PRO A 306 -47.42 -5.90 5.09
CA PRO A 306 -48.69 -6.32 5.66
C PRO A 306 -48.74 -5.80 7.08
N ILE A 307 -49.83 -5.09 7.41
CA ILE A 307 -50.11 -4.60 8.76
C ILE A 307 -50.19 -5.83 9.65
N THR A 308 -49.12 -6.16 10.35
CA THR A 308 -49.17 -7.15 11.42
C THR A 308 -49.97 -6.52 12.55
N ALA A 309 -51.21 -7.00 12.69
CA ALA A 309 -52.06 -6.70 13.82
C ALA A 309 -51.27 -6.97 15.11
N LYS A 310 -51.24 -5.95 15.97
CA LYS A 310 -50.67 -6.00 17.31
C LYS A 310 -51.09 -7.29 18.02
N GLU A 311 -50.12 -7.93 18.66
CA GLU A 311 -50.35 -8.88 19.75
C GLU A 311 -51.38 -8.29 20.73
N SER A 312 -52.57 -8.87 20.73
CA SER A 312 -53.51 -8.74 21.84
C SER A 312 -53.07 -9.73 22.92
N VAL A 313 -52.61 -9.14 24.01
CA VAL A 313 -52.40 -9.75 25.32
C VAL A 313 -53.69 -10.43 25.81
N LEU A 314 -53.65 -11.77 25.94
CA LEU A 314 -54.20 -12.67 26.96
C LEU A 314 -54.46 -14.07 26.38
#